data_AF-A0A3D4X6M4-F1
#
_entry.id   AF-A0A3D4X6M4-F1
#
_cell.length_a   1.000
_cell.length_b   1.000
_cell.length_c   1.000
_cell.angle_alpha   90.00
_cell.angle_beta   90.00
_cell.angle_gamma   90.00
#
_symmetry.space_group_name_H-M   'P 1'
#
loop_
_entity.id
_entity.type
_entity.pdbx_description
1 polymer ?
#
loop_
_entity_poly.entity_id
_entity_poly.type
_entity_poly.pdbx_seq_one_letter_code
_entity_poly.pdbx_strand_id
1 'polypeptide(L)' 'LIYEIVDNSVDEHLAGFCDFISIVLEKDGSCTVSDNGRGIPVGMHEKGMPA' A
#
# COMPACT_ATOMS: atom_id res chain seq x y z
N LEU A 1 -1.48 -5.91 -10.99
CA LEU A 1 -2.60 -5.23 -10.32
C LEU A 1 -2.65 -5.57 -8.84
N ILE A 2 -3.35 -6.59 -8.34
CA ILE A 2 -3.38 -6.85 -6.86
C ILE A 2 -1.96 -7.13 -6.32
N TYR A 3 -1.18 -7.95 -7.03
CA TYR A 3 0.19 -8.28 -6.61
C TYR A 3 1.08 -7.05 -6.42
N GLU A 4 0.98 -6.03 -7.27
CA GLU A 4 1.81 -4.82 -7.14
C GLU A 4 1.49 -4.03 -5.86
N ILE A 5 0.22 -4.02 -5.43
CA ILE A 5 -0.17 -3.36 -4.19
C ILE A 5 0.31 -4.17 -2.98
N VAL A 6 0.19 -5.50 -3.05
CA VAL A 6 0.69 -6.40 -2.01
C VAL A 6 2.21 -6.33 -1.88
N ASP A 7 2.94 -6.26 -3.00
CA ASP A 7 4.40 -6.16 -3.02
C ASP A 7 4.87 -4.87 -2.31
N ASN A 8 4.22 -3.72 -2.53
CA ASN A 8 4.52 -2.48 -1.79
C ASN A 8 4.31 -2.65 -0.28
N SER A 9 3.25 -3.32 0.16
CA SER A 9 3.02 -3.61 1.58
C SER A 9 4.08 -4.57 2.15
N VAL A 10 4.55 -5.53 1.36
CA VAL A 10 5.65 -6.44 1.74
C VAL A 10 6.98 -5.68 1.86
N ASP A 11 7.25 -4.72 0.98
CA ASP A 11 8.45 -3.87 1.08
C ASP A 11 8.47 -3.07 2.39
N GLU A 12 7.32 -2.56 2.85
CA GLU A 12 7.20 -1.91 4.17
C GLU A 12 7.47 -2.88 5.33
N HIS A 13 7.07 -4.15 5.20
CA HIS A 13 7.40 -5.19 6.19
C HIS A 13 8.90 -5.49 6.19
N LEU A 14 9.52 -5.63 5.01
CA LEU A 14 10.96 -5.84 4.87
C LEU A 14 11.78 -4.66 5.42
N ALA A 15 11.25 -3.44 5.34
CA ALA A 15 11.83 -2.24 5.95
C ALA A 15 11.60 -2.16 7.48
N GLY A 16 10.80 -3.06 8.05
CA GLY A 16 10.54 -3.17 9.49
C GLY A 16 9.42 -2.24 10.01
N PHE A 17 8.56 -1.73 9.13
CA PHE A 17 7.51 -0.78 9.49
C PHE A 17 6.09 -1.32 9.40
N CYS A 18 5.88 -2.48 8.79
CA CYS A 18 4.59 -3.14 8.69
C CYS A 18 4.64 -4.52 9.37
N ASP A 19 3.64 -4.85 10.17
CA ASP A 19 3.49 -6.19 10.78
C ASP A 19 2.15 -6.87 10.45
N PHE A 20 1.23 -6.14 9.81
CA PHE A 20 -0.08 -6.62 9.46
C PHE A 20 -0.53 -6.12 8.08
N ILE A 21 -0.90 -7.05 7.21
CA ILE A 21 -1.47 -6.79 5.88
C ILE A 21 -2.82 -7.51 5.79
N SER A 22 -3.86 -6.78 5.40
CA SER A 22 -5.22 -7.28 5.18
C SER A 22 -5.61 -7.18 3.72
N ILE A 23 -6.17 -8.27 3.19
CA ILE A 23 -6.67 -8.34 1.81
C ILE A 23 -8.13 -8.77 1.85
N VAL A 24 -9.01 -7.97 1.25
CA VAL A 24 -10.44 -8.23 1.18
C VAL A 24 -10.88 -8.22 -0.27
N LEU A 25 -11.44 -9.35 -0.74
CA LEU A 25 -12.12 -9.43 -2.02
C LEU A 25 -13.59 -9.04 -1.82
N GLU A 26 -13.99 -7.92 -2.41
CA GLU A 26 -15.31 -7.34 -2.23
C GLU A 26 -16.34 -8.00 -3.15
N LYS A 27 -17.61 -7.92 -2.77
CA LYS A 27 -18.71 -8.55 -3.52
C LYS A 27 -18.94 -7.94 -4.90
N ASP A 28 -18.49 -6.71 -5.12
CA ASP A 28 -18.60 -6.01 -6.40
C ASP A 28 -17.45 -6.35 -7.37
N GLY A 29 -16.53 -7.25 -6.95
CA GLY A 29 -15.37 -7.66 -7.72
C GLY A 29 -14.15 -6.76 -7.52
N SER A 30 -14.21 -5.75 -6.65
CA SER A 30 -13.04 -4.98 -6.23
C SER A 30 -12.20 -5.71 -5.18
N CYS A 31 -11.01 -5.18 -4.89
CA CYS A 31 -10.10 -5.70 -3.89
C CYS A 31 -9.56 -4.55 -3.04
N THR A 32 -9.70 -4.66 -1.73
CA THR A 32 -9.10 -3.74 -0.76
C THR A 32 -7.84 -4.40 -0.20
N VAL A 33 -6.70 -3.73 -0.35
CA VAL A 33 -5.43 -4.09 0.30
C VAL A 33 -5.10 -2.98 1.29
N SER A 34 -4.87 -3.34 2.55
CA SER A 34 -4.51 -2.41 3.62
C SER A 34 -3.33 -2.95 4.40
N ASP A 35 -2.37 -2.10 4.70
CA ASP A 35 -1.28 -2.39 5.62
C ASP A 35 -1.22 -1.35 6.74
N ASN A 36 -0.40 -1.62 7.76
CA ASN A 36 -0.10 -0.68 8.83
C ASN A 36 1.34 -0.13 8.76
N GLY A 37 1.88 -0.02 7.54
CA GLY A 37 3.18 0.59 7.28
C GLY A 37 3.19 2.10 7.48
N ARG A 38 4.22 2.78 6.98
CA ARG A 38 4.36 4.24 7.13
C ARG A 38 3.37 5.04 6.29
N GLY A 39 2.75 4.39 5.32
CA GLY A 39 1.90 4.99 4.31
C GLY A 39 2.68 5.62 3.15
N ILE A 40 1.97 5.92 2.06
CA ILE A 40 2.54 6.59 0.89
C ILE A 40 2.70 8.09 1.19
N PRO A 41 3.82 8.74 0.81
CA PRO A 41 4.01 10.16 1.02
C PRO A 41 2.93 11.01 0.30
N VAL A 42 2.15 11.78 1.05
CA VAL A 42 1.09 12.66 0.48
C VAL A 42 1.54 14.10 0.23
N GLY A 43 2.84 14.38 0.38
CA GLY A 43 3.42 15.69 0.12
C GLY A 43 3.49 16.01 -1.38
N MET A 44 3.69 17.29 -1.72
CA MET A 44 4.00 17.69 -3.09
C MET A 44 5.40 17.20 -3.47
N HIS A 45 5.50 16.44 -4.55
CA HIS A 45 6.77 16.14 -5.19
C HIS A 45 7.33 17.39 -5.87
N GLU A 46 8.66 17.51 -6.00
CA GLU A 46 9.33 18.67 -6.63
C GLU A 46 8.89 18.96 -8.09
N LYS A 47 8.21 17.98 -8.72
CA LYS A 47 7.65 18.11 -10.07
C LYS A 47 6.17 18.56 -10.08
N GLY A 48 5.62 18.94 -8.92
CA GLY A 48 4.24 19.42 -8.77
C GLY A 48 3.16 18.33 -8.80
N MET A 49 3.54 17.05 -8.76
CA MET A 49 2.62 15.91 -8.63
C MET A 49 2.69 15.34 -7.21
N PRO A 50 1.63 14.71 -6.69
CA PRO A 50 1.74 13.90 -5.48
C PRO A 50 2.81 12.80 -5.67
N ALA A 51 3.55 12.50 -4.61
CA ALA A 51 4.57 11.45 -4.61
C ALA A 51 3.96 10.04 -4.53
#